data_AF-A0A5K1H7G4-F1
#
_entry.id   AF-A0A5K1H7G4-F1
#
_cell.length_a   1.000
_cell.length_b   1.000
_cell.length_c   1.000
_cell.angle_alpha   90.00
_cell.angle_beta   90.00
_cell.angle_gamma   90.00
#
_symmetry.space_group_name_H-M   'P 1'
#
loop_
_entity.id
_entity.type
_entity.pdbx_description
1 polymer ?
#
loop_
_entity_poly.entity_id
_entity_poly.type
_entity_poly.pdbx_seq_one_letter_code
_entity_poly.pdbx_strand_id
1 'polypeptide(L)'
;GACGYGNLFSNGYGTDTAALSSVLYQDGLGCGQCYEIRCNGAPACYQKSIIVTATNLCPPNWAEPSDNGGWCNPPRQHFDLAKPAFMQIAEWHAGIVPVQYR
;
A
#
# COMPACT_ATOMS: atom_id res chain seq x y z
N GLY A 1 8.80 -1.51 10.92
CA GLY A 1 8.80 -1.87 9.49
C GLY A 1 10.18 -1.68 8.90
N ALA A 2 10.35 -1.99 7.61
CA ALA A 2 11.59 -1.88 6.86
C ALA A 2 12.19 -0.45 6.85
N CYS A 3 11.36 0.58 6.98
CA CYS A 3 11.83 1.97 7.10
C CYS A 3 12.40 2.34 8.48
N GLY A 4 12.38 1.44 9.47
CA GLY A 4 13.02 1.69 10.77
C GLY A 4 12.29 2.66 11.70
N TYR A 5 11.09 3.14 11.37
CA TYR A 5 10.34 4.13 12.15
C TYR A 5 9.74 3.62 13.49
N GLY A 6 10.18 2.48 14.02
CA GLY A 6 9.70 1.95 15.30
C GLY A 6 8.17 1.81 15.37
N ASN A 7 7.57 2.32 16.47
CA ASN A 7 6.13 2.32 16.67
C ASN A 7 5.48 3.51 15.93
N LEU A 8 4.71 3.19 14.89
CA LEU A 8 4.07 4.17 14.01
C LEU A 8 3.03 5.06 14.71
N PHE A 9 2.33 4.55 15.72
CA PHE A 9 1.38 5.33 16.50
C PHE A 9 2.08 6.34 17.39
N SER A 10 3.13 5.90 18.10
CA SER A 10 3.92 6.78 18.96
C SER A 10 4.66 7.87 18.17
N ASN A 11 5.01 7.58 16.91
CA ASN A 11 5.71 8.51 16.01
C ASN A 11 4.76 9.33 15.12
N GLY A 12 3.45 9.26 15.35
CA GLY A 12 2.47 10.15 14.70
C GLY A 12 2.05 9.77 13.28
N TYR A 13 2.52 8.65 12.73
CA TYR A 13 2.09 8.17 11.40
C TYR A 13 0.66 7.61 11.39
N GLY A 14 0.15 7.19 12.55
CA GLY A 14 -1.23 6.72 12.68
C GLY A 14 -1.51 5.45 11.86
N THR A 15 -2.69 5.40 11.23
CA THR A 15 -3.17 4.24 10.45
C THR A 15 -3.16 4.46 8.95
N ASP A 16 -2.88 5.67 8.48
CA ASP A 16 -2.81 6.00 7.05
C ASP A 16 -1.41 5.70 6.51
N THR A 17 -1.05 4.42 6.55
CA THR A 17 0.29 3.95 6.20
C THR A 17 0.23 2.81 5.18
N ALA A 18 1.26 2.71 4.35
CA ALA A 18 1.40 1.65 3.37
C ALA A 18 2.76 0.94 3.46
N ALA A 19 2.77 -0.35 3.13
CA ALA A 19 3.96 -1.08 2.75
C ALA A 19 4.09 -1.11 1.23
N LEU A 20 5.22 -0.64 0.71
CA LEU A 20 5.44 -0.51 -0.73
C LEU A 20 6.00 -1.81 -1.31
N SER A 21 5.59 -2.20 -2.52
CA SER A 21 6.34 -3.24 -3.27
C SER A 21 7.78 -2.80 -3.49
N SER A 22 8.69 -3.74 -3.76
CA SER A 22 10.11 -3.43 -3.98
C SER A 22 10.33 -2.40 -5.09
N VAL A 23 9.48 -2.39 -6.12
CA VAL A 23 9.49 -1.41 -7.22
C VAL A 23 9.27 0.03 -6.75
N LEU A 24 8.40 0.23 -5.76
CA LEU A 24 8.10 1.55 -5.19
C LEU A 24 9.00 1.88 -3.99
N TYR A 25 9.36 0.87 -3.20
CA TYR A 25 10.24 1.01 -2.05
C TYR A 25 11.65 1.46 -2.44
N GLN A 26 12.16 1.00 -3.60
CA GLN A 26 13.44 1.41 -4.19
C GLN A 26 14.58 1.42 -3.16
N ASP A 27 14.86 0.28 -2.55
CA ASP A 27 15.91 0.11 -1.53
C ASP A 27 15.85 1.13 -0.38
N GLY A 28 14.64 1.58 -0.04
CA GLY A 28 14.38 2.49 1.08
C GLY A 28 14.21 3.94 0.65
N LEU A 29 14.45 4.30 -0.61
CA LEU A 29 14.21 5.65 -1.12
C LEU A 29 12.73 6.05 -1.04
N GLY A 30 11.82 5.08 -1.08
CA GLY A 30 10.38 5.29 -0.90
C GLY A 30 9.97 5.57 0.56
N CYS A 31 10.82 5.31 1.55
CA CYS A 31 10.47 5.49 2.96
C CYS A 31 10.17 6.96 3.28
N GLY A 32 9.06 7.20 3.98
CA GLY A 32 8.62 8.53 4.38
C GLY A 32 7.94 9.34 3.26
N GLN A 33 7.94 8.85 2.01
CA GLN A 33 7.14 9.48 0.96
C GLN A 33 5.65 9.32 1.26
N CYS A 34 4.87 10.32 0.87
CA CYS A 34 3.42 10.31 0.96
C CYS A 34 2.84 10.14 -0.43
N TYR A 35 1.82 9.30 -0.55
CA TYR A 35 1.12 9.04 -1.80
C TYR A 35 -0.35 9.37 -1.63
N GLU A 36 -0.91 10.10 -2.58
CA GLU A 36 -2.36 10.22 -2.67
C GLU A 36 -2.88 9.04 -3.49
N ILE A 37 -3.75 8.21 -2.91
CA ILE A 37 -4.26 6.97 -3.50
C ILE A 37 -5.78 7.04 -3.63
N ARG A 38 -6.29 6.60 -4.78
CA ARG A 38 -7.73 6.46 -5.05
C ARG A 38 -8.04 5.13 -5.73
N CYS A 39 -9.07 4.45 -5.26
CA CYS A 39 -9.61 3.26 -5.93
C CYS A 39 -10.19 3.64 -7.30
N ASN A 40 -9.87 2.88 -8.36
CA ASN A 40 -10.23 3.22 -9.72
C ASN A 40 -10.81 2.04 -10.50
N GLY A 41 -12.10 2.10 -10.83
CA GLY A 41 -12.72 1.20 -11.82
C GLY A 41 -13.21 -0.15 -11.30
N ALA A 42 -13.18 -0.41 -9.98
CA ALA A 42 -13.79 -1.58 -9.37
C ALA A 42 -15.18 -1.27 -8.77
N PRO A 43 -16.14 -2.21 -8.77
CA PRO A 43 -17.46 -2.02 -8.15
C PRO A 43 -17.40 -1.70 -6.65
N ALA A 44 -16.36 -2.19 -5.96
CA ALA A 44 -16.12 -1.96 -4.55
C ALA A 44 -15.52 -0.58 -4.24
N CYS A 45 -15.19 0.23 -5.24
CA CYS A 45 -14.56 1.53 -5.03
C CYS A 45 -15.52 2.57 -4.43
N TYR A 46 -15.02 3.31 -3.46
CA TYR A 46 -15.63 4.56 -3.01
C TYR A 46 -15.07 5.75 -3.79
N GLN A 47 -15.85 6.82 -3.92
CA GLN A 47 -15.45 8.06 -4.59
C GLN A 47 -14.63 8.96 -3.65
N LYS A 48 -13.53 8.44 -3.10
CA LYS A 48 -12.63 9.12 -2.16
C LYS A 48 -11.16 8.84 -2.49
N SER A 49 -10.29 9.78 -2.15
CA SER A 49 -8.84 9.56 -2.06
C SER A 49 -8.38 9.62 -0.61
N ILE A 50 -7.24 9.01 -0.34
CA ILE A 50 -6.52 9.08 0.93
C ILE A 50 -5.08 9.46 0.68
N ILE A 51 -4.42 10.05 1.68
CA ILE A 51 -2.98 10.22 1.68
C ILE A 51 -2.42 9.18 2.64
N VAL A 52 -1.47 8.37 2.17
CA VAL A 52 -0.77 7.40 3.02
C VAL A 52 0.71 7.65 3.03
N THR A 53 1.35 7.39 4.16
CA THR A 53 2.81 7.43 4.27
C THR A 53 3.42 6.05 4.09
N ALA A 54 4.46 5.95 3.27
CA ALA A 54 5.25 4.74 3.11
C ALA A 54 6.13 4.51 4.34
N THR A 55 5.86 3.43 5.07
CA THR A 55 6.54 3.12 6.34
C THR A 55 7.16 1.72 6.35
N ASN A 56 6.93 0.92 5.32
CA ASN A 56 7.34 -0.46 5.27
C ASN A 56 7.55 -0.95 3.83
N LEU A 57 8.11 -2.16 3.72
CA LEU A 57 8.27 -2.90 2.48
C LEU A 57 7.29 -4.08 2.49
N CYS A 58 6.58 -4.27 1.38
CA CYS A 58 5.92 -5.53 1.04
C CYS A 58 6.87 -6.35 0.16
N PRO A 59 7.54 -7.38 0.70
CA PRO A 59 8.53 -8.14 -0.05
C PRO A 59 7.87 -8.99 -1.14
N PRO A 60 8.57 -9.29 -2.24
CA PRO A 60 8.08 -10.22 -3.25
C PRO A 60 7.96 -11.64 -2.67
N ASN A 61 6.93 -12.35 -3.11
CA ASN A 61 6.75 -13.78 -2.89
C ASN A 61 6.91 -14.54 -4.21
N TRP A 62 8.11 -15.06 -4.45
CA TRP A 62 8.46 -15.78 -5.68
C TRP A 62 7.84 -17.18 -5.79
N ALA A 63 7.22 -17.69 -4.74
CA ALA A 63 6.50 -18.96 -4.77
C ALA A 63 5.09 -18.83 -5.38
N GLU A 64 4.56 -17.60 -5.49
CA GLU A 64 3.19 -17.33 -5.93
C GLU A 64 3.15 -16.45 -7.20
N PRO A 65 2.18 -16.66 -8.11
CA PRO A 65 1.97 -15.80 -9.26
C PRO A 65 1.64 -14.34 -8.89
N SER A 66 2.06 -13.37 -9.69
CA SER A 66 1.86 -11.94 -9.41
C SER A 66 0.39 -11.47 -9.45
N ASP A 67 -0.50 -12.30 -9.97
CA ASP A 67 -1.95 -12.12 -10.03
C ASP A 67 -2.71 -13.08 -9.09
N ASN A 68 -2.00 -13.88 -8.29
CA ASN A 68 -2.59 -14.80 -7.34
C ASN A 68 -1.63 -15.03 -6.16
N GLY A 69 -1.58 -14.09 -5.21
CA GLY A 69 -0.77 -14.21 -3.98
C GLY A 69 0.58 -13.49 -4.03
N GLY A 70 1.17 -13.32 -5.22
CA GLY A 70 2.42 -12.59 -5.45
C GLY A 70 2.25 -11.09 -5.71
N TRP A 71 1.30 -10.41 -5.07
CA TRP A 71 0.89 -9.04 -5.44
C TRP A 71 2.00 -7.98 -5.41
N CYS A 72 3.04 -8.19 -4.60
CA CYS A 72 4.20 -7.31 -4.46
C CYS A 72 5.37 -7.69 -5.38
N ASN A 73 5.20 -8.71 -6.23
CA ASN A 73 6.25 -9.16 -7.15
C ASN A 73 6.51 -8.12 -8.25
N PRO A 74 7.79 -7.79 -8.52
CA PRO A 74 8.17 -7.03 -9.70
C PRO A 74 7.60 -7.63 -11.00
N PRO A 75 7.29 -6.82 -12.02
CA PRO A 75 7.48 -5.36 -12.11
C PRO A 75 6.31 -4.55 -11.51
N ARG A 76 5.44 -5.16 -10.70
CA ARG A 76 4.21 -4.52 -10.25
C ARG A 76 4.49 -3.45 -9.17
N GLN A 77 3.92 -2.28 -9.38
CA GLN A 77 3.76 -1.26 -8.35
C GLN A 77 2.55 -1.63 -7.49
N HIS A 78 2.76 -1.78 -6.19
CA HIS A 78 1.70 -2.20 -5.26
C HIS A 78 1.85 -1.52 -3.91
N PHE A 79 0.71 -1.19 -3.31
CA PHE A 79 0.59 -0.64 -1.96
C PHE A 79 -0.21 -1.62 -1.11
N ASP A 80 0.42 -2.20 -0.11
CA ASP A 80 -0.28 -2.95 0.94
C ASP A 80 -0.69 -1.95 2.03
N LEU A 81 -1.98 -1.61 2.05
CA LEU A 81 -2.53 -0.58 2.92
C LEU A 81 -2.91 -1.17 4.27
N ALA A 82 -2.66 -0.43 5.35
CA ALA A 82 -3.28 -0.75 6.62
C ALA A 82 -4.82 -0.76 6.47
N LYS A 83 -5.49 -1.71 7.15
CA LYS A 83 -6.95 -1.89 7.03
C LYS A 83 -7.76 -0.59 7.16
N PRO A 84 -7.50 0.32 8.12
CA PRO A 84 -8.25 1.57 8.22
C PRO A 84 -8.06 2.49 7.00
N ALA A 85 -6.88 2.48 6.37
CA ALA A 85 -6.62 3.23 5.15
C ALA A 85 -7.39 2.61 3.96
N PHE A 86 -7.33 1.29 3.79
CA PHE A 86 -8.03 0.60 2.70
C PHE A 86 -9.55 0.86 2.72
N MET A 87 -10.16 0.75 3.91
CA MET A 87 -11.60 0.93 4.10
C MET A 87 -12.11 2.34 3.79
N GLN A 88 -11.23 3.33 3.65
CA GLN A 88 -11.61 4.68 3.24
C GLN A 88 -11.83 4.80 1.72
N ILE A 89 -11.18 3.95 0.92
CA ILE A 89 -11.24 4.01 -0.56
C ILE A 89 -12.00 2.84 -1.20
N ALA A 90 -12.20 1.72 -0.50
CA ALA A 90 -12.91 0.57 -1.03
C ALA A 90 -13.55 -0.29 0.07
N GLU A 91 -14.52 -1.12 -0.33
CA GLU A 91 -15.11 -2.12 0.55
C GLU A 91 -14.09 -3.17 0.96
N TRP A 92 -13.92 -3.39 2.27
CA TRP A 92 -12.93 -4.32 2.86
C TRP A 92 -12.91 -5.71 2.22
N HIS A 93 -14.09 -6.28 1.93
CA HIS A 93 -14.20 -7.64 1.39
C HIS A 93 -13.73 -7.78 -0.05
N ALA A 94 -13.48 -6.67 -0.76
CA ALA A 94 -12.87 -6.71 -2.08
C ALA A 94 -11.45 -7.28 -2.04
N GLY A 95 -10.74 -7.12 -0.91
CA GLY A 95 -9.38 -7.61 -0.70
C GLY A 95 -8.33 -6.84 -1.49
N ILE A 96 -8.42 -6.85 -2.82
CA ILE A 96 -7.55 -6.12 -3.73
C ILE A 96 -8.36 -5.28 -4.70
N VAL A 97 -7.93 -4.03 -4.90
CA VAL A 97 -8.55 -3.12 -5.87
C VAL A 97 -7.48 -2.44 -6.73
N PRO A 98 -7.78 -2.16 -8.01
CA PRO A 98 -6.99 -1.26 -8.82
C PRO A 98 -7.03 0.15 -8.24
N VAL A 99 -5.88 0.84 -8.25
CA VAL A 99 -5.74 2.19 -7.74
C VAL A 99 -5.04 3.10 -8.76
N GLN A 100 -5.35 4.39 -8.67
CA GLN A 100 -4.53 5.47 -9.21
C GLN A 100 -3.82 6.15 -8.05
N TYR A 101 -2.59 6.59 -8.26
CA TYR A 101 -1.84 7.30 -7.24
C TYR A 101 -0.92 8.37 -7.84
N ARG A 102 -0.50 9.32 -7.00
CA ARG A 102 0.52 10.33 -7.31
C ARG A 102 1.36 10.66 -6.09
#